data_AF-A0A1B1RUZ1-F1
#
_entry.id   AF-A0A1B1RUZ1-F1
#
_cell.length_a   1.000
_cell.length_b   1.000
_cell.length_c   1.000
_cell.angle_alpha   90.00
_cell.angle_beta   90.00
_cell.angle_gamma   90.00
#
_symmetry.space_group_name_H-M   'P 1'
#
loop_
_entity.id
_entity.type
_entity.pdbx_description
1 polymer ?
#
loop_
_entity_poly.entity_id
_entity_poly.type
_entity_poly.pdbx_seq_one_letter_code
_entity_poly.pdbx_strand_id
1 'polypeptide(L)'
;MGNCNCIGGASAHETRYTHQQEEITQNQSVDQNHPVYSETVAPALQKLNTINHIIGHMEPLFRTSEGQVPFESEEFKNIRYDALQLRSTSRHLRRNVQNRVNAVNSGRIHIEQMSNNTQHVQDLFHLDRYVSQFIELRRRYNSEINRTASSVNEIPPFERTDSDVRNFGIQTFYARPLGR
;
A
#
# COMPACT_ATOMS: atom_id res chain seq x y z
N MET A 1 7.88 75.77 -18.10
CA MET A 1 7.60 74.60 -18.96
C MET A 1 8.90 73.83 -19.13
N GLY A 2 8.90 72.54 -18.80
CA GLY A 2 10.07 71.66 -18.89
C GLY A 2 9.77 70.37 -18.12
N ASN A 3 9.28 69.36 -18.83
CA ASN A 3 8.96 68.03 -18.32
C ASN A 3 10.22 67.16 -18.44
N CYS A 4 10.63 66.49 -17.35
CA CYS A 4 11.50 65.32 -17.43
C CYS A 4 10.94 64.23 -16.51
N ASN A 5 10.62 63.13 -17.18
CA ASN A 5 10.08 61.89 -16.67
C ASN A 5 11.22 60.97 -16.18
N CYS A 6 10.86 60.00 -15.35
CA CYS A 6 11.47 58.68 -15.17
C CYS A 6 12.40 58.37 -13.96
N ILE A 7 11.85 57.48 -13.11
CA ILE A 7 12.37 56.16 -12.70
C ILE A 7 13.57 56.08 -11.72
N GLY A 8 13.36 55.36 -10.62
CA GLY A 8 14.40 54.49 -10.04
C GLY A 8 14.40 54.45 -8.52
N GLY A 9 13.77 53.43 -7.93
CA GLY A 9 13.91 53.21 -6.48
C GLY A 9 12.89 52.32 -5.78
N ALA A 10 12.00 51.63 -6.50
CA ALA A 10 11.33 50.47 -5.91
C ALA A 10 12.36 49.34 -5.84
N SER A 11 13.10 49.37 -4.74
CA SER A 11 13.83 48.29 -4.10
C SER A 11 13.56 46.91 -4.73
N ALA A 12 14.58 46.35 -5.37
CA ALA A 12 14.65 44.98 -5.86
C ALA A 12 14.42 43.90 -4.76
N HIS A 13 14.09 44.31 -3.55
CA HIS A 13 13.67 43.43 -2.48
C HIS A 13 12.18 43.07 -2.51
N GLU A 14 11.31 43.90 -3.09
CA GLU A 14 9.87 43.59 -3.16
C GLU A 14 9.53 42.61 -4.29
N THR A 15 10.31 42.59 -5.36
CA THR A 15 10.10 41.64 -6.48
C THR A 15 10.56 40.22 -6.14
N ARG A 16 11.37 40.05 -5.08
CA ARG A 16 11.89 38.72 -4.69
C ARG A 16 10.90 37.94 -3.83
N TYR A 17 10.04 38.63 -3.09
CA TYR A 17 9.01 38.00 -2.26
C TYR A 17 7.73 37.68 -3.03
N THR A 18 7.42 38.42 -4.10
CA THR A 18 6.30 38.10 -4.99
C THR A 18 6.60 36.93 -5.93
N HIS A 19 7.82 36.79 -6.46
CA HIS A 19 8.16 35.61 -7.26
C HIS A 19 8.39 34.33 -6.44
N GLN A 20 8.75 34.42 -5.16
CA GLN A 20 8.78 33.23 -4.29
C GLN A 20 7.40 32.79 -3.81
N GLN A 21 6.38 33.65 -3.91
CA GLN A 21 4.99 33.29 -3.61
C GLN A 21 4.20 32.82 -4.84
N GLU A 22 4.72 32.99 -6.07
CA GLU A 22 4.18 32.36 -7.28
C GLU A 22 4.73 30.94 -7.52
N GLU A 23 5.73 30.50 -6.76
CA GLU A 23 6.04 29.08 -6.56
C GLU A 23 5.25 28.50 -5.37
N ILE A 24 3.99 28.89 -5.22
CA ILE A 24 2.99 27.92 -4.79
C ILE A 24 2.96 26.90 -5.93
N THR A 25 3.84 25.90 -5.86
CA THR A 25 3.63 24.63 -6.55
C THR A 25 2.26 24.19 -6.07
N GLN A 26 1.22 24.55 -6.83
CA GLN A 26 -0.07 23.94 -6.66
C GLN A 26 0.20 22.48 -6.93
N ASN A 27 0.32 21.74 -5.83
CA ASN A 27 0.30 20.30 -5.76
C ASN A 27 -1.07 19.86 -6.32
N GLN A 28 -1.24 20.00 -7.63
CA GLN A 28 -2.42 19.56 -8.33
C GLN A 28 -2.35 18.04 -8.32
N SER A 29 -3.41 17.43 -7.79
CA SER A 29 -3.56 15.98 -7.84
C SER A 29 -3.43 15.52 -9.28
N VAL A 30 -2.70 14.45 -9.50
CA VAL A 30 -2.51 13.87 -10.83
C VAL A 30 -3.84 13.45 -11.44
N ASP A 31 -4.04 13.78 -12.71
CA ASP A 31 -5.13 13.24 -13.52
C ASP A 31 -4.94 11.73 -13.70
N GLN A 32 -5.88 10.94 -13.17
CA GLN A 32 -5.83 9.48 -13.24
C GLN A 32 -6.04 8.95 -14.66
N ASN A 33 -6.52 9.79 -15.59
CA ASN A 33 -6.64 9.45 -17.00
C ASN A 33 -5.32 9.62 -17.77
N HIS A 34 -4.27 10.14 -17.13
CA HIS A 34 -2.97 10.28 -17.75
C HIS A 34 -2.39 8.90 -18.13
N PRO A 35 -1.88 8.68 -19.36
CA PRO A 35 -1.40 7.36 -19.80
C PRO A 35 -0.37 6.73 -18.85
N VAL A 36 0.62 7.52 -18.42
CA VAL A 36 1.66 7.09 -17.46
C VAL A 36 1.08 6.65 -16.11
N TYR A 37 -0.08 7.17 -15.69
CA TYR A 37 -0.74 6.74 -14.46
C TYR A 37 -1.11 5.26 -14.54
N SER A 38 -1.75 4.89 -15.66
CA SER A 38 -2.18 3.51 -15.91
C SER A 38 -1.01 2.54 -16.07
N GLU A 39 0.13 3.00 -16.58
CA GLU A 39 1.32 2.18 -16.82
C GLU A 39 2.20 2.00 -15.58
N THR A 40 2.27 3.01 -14.70
CA THR A 40 3.30 3.05 -13.65
C THR A 40 2.75 3.21 -12.24
N VAL A 41 1.66 3.95 -12.05
CA VAL A 41 1.10 4.27 -10.73
C VAL A 41 0.03 3.24 -10.34
N ALA A 42 -0.93 2.97 -11.23
CA ALA A 42 -1.99 2.01 -10.98
C ALA A 42 -1.46 0.58 -10.71
N PRO A 43 -0.46 0.06 -11.46
CA PRO A 43 0.11 -1.26 -11.16
C PRO A 43 0.85 -1.30 -9.82
N ALA A 44 1.49 -0.20 -9.42
CA ALA A 44 2.13 -0.07 -8.12
C ALA A 44 1.11 -0.19 -6.99
N LEU A 45 0.03 0.58 -7.08
CA LEU A 45 -1.07 0.57 -6.13
C LEU A 45 -1.74 -0.79 -6.05
N GLN A 46 -2.02 -1.42 -7.18
CA GLN A 46 -2.63 -2.75 -7.22
C GLN A 46 -1.77 -3.77 -6.48
N LYS A 47 -0.46 -3.82 -6.76
CA LYS A 47 0.47 -4.74 -6.09
C LYS A 47 0.58 -4.49 -4.59
N LEU A 48 0.69 -3.21 -4.17
CA LEU A 48 0.70 -2.84 -2.75
C LEU A 48 -0.59 -3.24 -2.04
N ASN A 49 -1.74 -3.01 -2.67
CA ASN A 49 -3.05 -3.38 -2.15
C ASN A 49 -3.20 -4.90 -2.01
N THR A 50 -2.77 -5.67 -3.02
CA THR A 50 -2.77 -7.14 -2.95
C THR A 50 -1.95 -7.64 -1.76
N ILE A 51 -0.72 -7.13 -1.58
CA ILE A 51 0.13 -7.52 -0.45
C ILE A 51 -0.53 -7.15 0.88
N ASN A 52 -1.02 -5.91 1.02
CA ASN A 52 -1.67 -5.45 2.24
C ASN A 52 -2.93 -6.26 2.57
N HIS A 53 -3.72 -6.61 1.55
CA HIS A 53 -4.91 -7.45 1.70
C HIS A 53 -4.55 -8.85 2.19
N ILE A 54 -3.52 -9.49 1.62
CA ILE A 54 -3.04 -10.80 2.06
C ILE A 54 -2.55 -10.76 3.50
N ILE A 55 -1.77 -9.74 3.87
CA ILE A 55 -1.32 -9.56 5.25
C ILE A 55 -2.51 -9.40 6.20
N GLY A 56 -3.51 -8.60 5.82
CA GLY A 56 -4.74 -8.43 6.61
C GLY A 56 -5.54 -9.73 6.75
N HIS A 57 -5.59 -10.56 5.69
CA HIS A 57 -6.25 -11.87 5.72
C HIS A 57 -5.59 -12.82 6.72
N MET A 58 -4.26 -12.74 6.87
CA MET A 58 -3.50 -13.53 7.83
C MET A 58 -3.36 -12.85 9.21
N GLU A 59 -4.04 -11.74 9.45
CA GLU A 59 -3.95 -11.00 10.72
C GLU A 59 -4.23 -11.87 11.97
N PRO A 60 -5.20 -12.82 11.96
CA PRO A 60 -5.43 -13.65 13.15
C PRO A 60 -4.23 -14.53 13.50
N LEU A 61 -3.51 -15.02 12.48
CA LEU A 61 -2.29 -15.81 12.68
C LEU A 61 -1.24 -15.04 13.48
N PHE A 62 -1.16 -13.71 13.33
CA PHE A 62 -0.20 -12.87 14.04
C PHE A 62 -0.67 -12.45 15.43
N ARG A 63 -1.98 -12.41 15.66
CA ARG A 63 -2.58 -11.96 16.93
C ARG A 63 -2.74 -13.08 17.94
N THR A 64 -2.97 -14.30 17.46
CA THR A 64 -3.09 -15.47 18.32
C THR A 64 -1.71 -15.90 18.80
N SER A 65 -1.60 -16.28 20.07
CA SER A 65 -0.35 -16.82 20.60
C SER A 65 0.05 -18.10 19.87
N GLU A 66 1.34 -18.45 19.91
CA GLU A 66 1.79 -19.72 19.36
C GLU A 66 1.21 -20.90 20.15
N GLY A 67 0.79 -21.95 19.45
CA GLY A 67 0.23 -23.13 20.09
C GLY A 67 -1.20 -22.95 20.63
N GLN A 68 -1.96 -21.95 20.16
CA GLN A 68 -3.40 -21.83 20.46
C GLN A 68 -4.28 -22.13 19.24
N VAL A 69 -5.39 -22.84 19.46
CA VAL A 69 -6.41 -23.14 18.44
C VAL A 69 -6.86 -21.87 17.70
N PRO A 70 -7.00 -21.88 16.36
CA PRO A 70 -6.74 -23.01 15.44
C PRO A 70 -5.28 -23.13 14.98
N PHE A 71 -4.38 -22.26 15.44
CA PHE A 71 -3.01 -22.10 14.93
C PHE A 71 -1.95 -22.94 15.68
N GLU A 72 -2.32 -24.14 16.13
CA GLU A 72 -1.44 -25.00 16.94
C GLU A 72 -0.51 -25.87 16.09
N SER A 73 -0.87 -26.09 14.83
CA SER A 73 -0.12 -26.97 13.95
C SER A 73 1.26 -26.42 13.63
N GLU A 74 2.20 -27.33 13.36
CA GLU A 74 3.55 -26.95 12.95
C GLU A 74 3.53 -26.15 11.64
N GLU A 75 2.61 -26.45 10.72
CA GLU A 75 2.47 -25.68 9.48
C GLU A 75 2.01 -24.24 9.75
N PHE A 76 1.11 -24.00 10.71
CA PHE A 76 0.76 -22.63 11.09
C PHE A 76 1.94 -21.86 11.68
N LYS A 77 2.81 -22.51 12.45
CA LYS A 77 4.05 -21.89 12.96
C LYS A 77 5.00 -21.53 11.81
N ASN A 78 5.18 -22.44 10.85
CA ASN A 78 5.99 -22.19 9.66
C ASN A 78 5.44 -21.02 8.84
N ILE A 79 4.13 -21.01 8.57
CA ILE A 79 3.46 -19.92 7.85
C ILE A 79 3.64 -18.60 8.61
N ARG A 80 3.51 -18.61 9.94
CA ARG A 80 3.72 -17.41 10.76
C ARG A 80 5.15 -16.89 10.61
N TYR A 81 6.14 -17.76 10.71
CA TYR A 81 7.55 -17.41 10.54
C TYR A 81 7.81 -16.82 9.15
N ASP A 82 7.39 -17.52 8.10
CA ASP A 82 7.55 -17.10 6.71
C ASP A 82 6.87 -15.75 6.46
N ALA A 83 5.67 -15.56 7.00
CA ALA A 83 4.94 -14.31 6.89
C ALA A 83 5.63 -13.14 7.59
N LEU A 84 6.19 -13.36 8.78
CA LEU A 84 6.94 -12.32 9.49
C LEU A 84 8.23 -11.96 8.74
N GLN A 85 8.95 -12.97 8.23
CA GLN A 85 10.14 -12.76 7.40
C GLN A 85 9.79 -12.00 6.11
N LEU A 86 8.74 -12.40 5.41
CA LEU A 86 8.33 -11.78 4.16
C LEU A 86 7.83 -10.34 4.38
N ARG A 87 7.10 -10.09 5.48
CA ARG A 87 6.69 -8.72 5.89
C ARG A 87 7.90 -7.85 6.21
N SER A 88 8.90 -8.41 6.88
CA SER A 88 10.13 -7.68 7.24
C SER A 88 10.95 -7.33 6.01
N THR A 89 11.28 -8.33 5.20
CA THR A 89 12.12 -8.18 4.00
C THR A 89 11.49 -7.29 2.93
N SER A 90 10.17 -7.36 2.74
CA SER A 90 9.47 -6.51 1.77
C SER A 90 9.18 -5.08 2.26
N ARG A 91 9.40 -4.78 3.55
CA ARG A 91 8.95 -3.53 4.20
C ARG A 91 9.52 -2.28 3.53
N HIS A 92 10.83 -2.27 3.27
CA HIS A 92 11.52 -1.12 2.71
C HIS A 92 11.05 -0.82 1.29
N LEU A 93 11.01 -1.85 0.44
CA LEU A 93 10.53 -1.71 -0.93
C LEU A 93 9.08 -1.17 -0.97
N ARG A 94 8.17 -1.77 -0.20
CA ARG A 94 6.77 -1.34 -0.15
C ARG A 94 6.63 0.12 0.29
N ARG A 95 7.40 0.55 1.29
CA ARG A 95 7.42 1.95 1.74
C ARG A 95 7.94 2.88 0.65
N ASN A 96 9.01 2.51 -0.04
CA ASN A 96 9.58 3.34 -1.10
C ASN A 96 8.60 3.52 -2.26
N VAL A 97 7.98 2.43 -2.72
CA VAL A 97 6.95 2.48 -3.78
C VAL A 97 5.75 3.32 -3.33
N GLN A 98 5.24 3.10 -2.11
CA GLN A 98 4.12 3.87 -1.58
C GLN A 98 4.44 5.38 -1.51
N ASN A 99 5.66 5.73 -1.05
CA ASN A 99 6.08 7.11 -0.95
C ASN A 99 6.18 7.78 -2.33
N ARG A 100 6.70 7.09 -3.35
CA ARG A 100 6.75 7.61 -4.72
C ARG A 100 5.35 7.82 -5.30
N VAL A 101 4.48 6.83 -5.15
CA VAL A 101 3.08 6.93 -5.58
C VAL A 101 2.38 8.10 -4.90
N ASN A 102 2.56 8.27 -3.59
CA ASN A 102 1.97 9.39 -2.86
C ASN A 102 2.55 10.74 -3.32
N ALA A 103 3.84 10.80 -3.62
CA ALA A 103 4.49 12.01 -4.14
C ALA A 103 3.94 12.38 -5.53
N VAL A 104 3.70 11.41 -6.40
CA VAL A 104 3.05 11.63 -7.70
C VAL A 104 1.60 12.06 -7.53
N ASN A 105 0.82 11.36 -6.71
CA ASN A 105 -0.59 11.69 -6.48
C ASN A 105 -0.79 13.07 -5.83
N SER A 106 0.18 13.54 -5.06
CA SER A 106 0.19 14.88 -4.47
C SER A 106 0.82 15.95 -5.38
N GLY A 107 1.22 15.61 -6.62
CA GLY A 107 1.86 16.57 -7.53
C GLY A 107 3.30 16.97 -7.16
N ARG A 108 3.87 16.40 -6.09
CA ARG A 108 5.27 16.63 -5.67
C ARG A 108 6.29 16.06 -6.66
N ILE A 109 5.88 15.06 -7.45
CA ILE A 109 6.65 14.48 -8.55
C ILE A 109 5.75 14.54 -9.78
N HIS A 110 6.25 15.08 -10.88
CA HIS A 110 5.52 15.06 -12.15
C HIS A 110 5.36 13.62 -12.63
N ILE A 111 4.16 13.26 -13.07
CA ILE A 111 3.84 11.87 -13.45
C ILE A 111 4.74 11.34 -14.57
N GLU A 112 5.16 12.18 -15.51
CA GLU A 112 6.08 11.83 -16.61
C GLU A 112 7.47 11.40 -16.11
N GLN A 113 7.85 11.78 -14.88
CA GLN A 113 9.09 11.34 -14.27
C GLN A 113 9.01 9.88 -13.80
N MET A 114 7.82 9.29 -13.63
CA MET A 114 7.66 7.88 -13.25
C MET A 114 8.07 6.92 -14.36
N SER A 115 7.69 7.19 -15.61
CA SER A 115 7.99 6.30 -16.74
C SER A 115 9.49 6.20 -17.01
N ASN A 116 10.23 7.29 -16.78
CA ASN A 116 11.68 7.34 -16.96
C ASN A 116 12.46 6.97 -15.69
N ASN A 117 11.78 6.64 -14.59
CA ASN A 117 12.44 6.28 -13.34
C ASN A 117 12.79 4.78 -13.32
N THR A 118 14.01 4.46 -13.75
CA THR A 118 14.54 3.08 -13.74
C THR A 118 14.39 2.41 -12.37
N GLN A 119 14.59 3.15 -11.28
CA GLN A 119 14.41 2.60 -9.93
C GLN A 119 12.95 2.25 -9.66
N HIS A 120 11.98 3.05 -10.09
CA HIS A 120 10.55 2.72 -9.93
C HIS A 120 10.18 1.46 -10.72
N VAL A 121 10.67 1.34 -11.95
CA VAL A 121 10.45 0.13 -12.78
C VAL A 121 11.04 -1.11 -12.11
N GLN A 122 12.27 -1.02 -11.59
CA GLN A 122 12.89 -2.11 -10.82
C GLN A 122 12.11 -2.42 -9.55
N ASP A 123 11.66 -1.39 -8.83
CA ASP A 123 10.87 -1.55 -7.61
C ASP A 123 9.56 -2.30 -7.92
N LEU A 124 8.90 -2.02 -9.05
CA LEU A 124 7.70 -2.74 -9.51
C LEU A 124 7.98 -4.21 -9.82
N PHE A 125 9.11 -4.51 -10.47
CA PHE A 125 9.52 -5.89 -10.74
C PHE A 125 9.77 -6.67 -9.44
N HIS A 126 10.47 -6.06 -8.48
CA HIS A 126 10.67 -6.69 -7.17
C HIS A 126 9.36 -6.87 -6.39
N LEU A 127 8.44 -5.90 -6.50
CA LEU A 127 7.13 -5.96 -5.86
C LEU A 127 6.30 -7.13 -6.41
N ASP A 128 6.41 -7.44 -7.70
CA ASP A 128 5.74 -8.57 -8.34
C ASP A 128 6.21 -9.93 -7.77
N ARG A 129 7.51 -10.06 -7.50
CA ARG A 129 8.07 -11.23 -6.82
C ARG A 129 7.48 -11.38 -5.41
N TYR A 130 7.37 -10.29 -4.67
CA TYR A 130 6.75 -10.32 -3.34
C TYR A 130 5.26 -10.64 -3.41
N VAL A 131 4.51 -10.09 -4.37
CA VAL A 131 3.10 -10.43 -4.59
C VAL A 131 2.95 -11.95 -4.77
N SER A 132 3.77 -12.56 -5.62
CA SER A 132 3.75 -14.00 -5.86
C SER A 132 4.03 -14.80 -4.58
N GLN A 133 5.02 -14.39 -3.79
CA GLN A 133 5.34 -15.03 -2.50
C GLN A 133 4.21 -14.89 -1.48
N PHE A 134 3.57 -13.72 -1.39
CA PHE A 134 2.42 -13.51 -0.52
C PHE A 134 1.21 -14.34 -0.96
N ILE A 135 0.96 -14.47 -2.28
CA ILE A 135 -0.13 -15.31 -2.80
C ILE A 135 0.09 -16.77 -2.42
N GLU A 136 1.32 -17.28 -2.58
CA GLU A 136 1.65 -18.66 -2.18
C GLU A 136 1.47 -18.87 -0.68
N LEU A 137 1.87 -17.89 0.13
CA LEU A 137 1.70 -17.94 1.56
C LEU A 137 0.22 -17.95 1.97
N ARG A 138 -0.62 -17.16 1.29
CA ARG A 138 -2.08 -17.19 1.48
C ARG A 138 -2.67 -18.56 1.11
N ARG A 139 -2.19 -19.17 0.02
CA ARG A 139 -2.63 -20.51 -0.40
C ARG A 139 -2.32 -21.54 0.68
N ARG A 140 -1.08 -21.53 1.21
CA ARG A 140 -0.67 -22.42 2.31
C ARG A 140 -1.53 -22.20 3.56
N TYR A 141 -1.73 -20.95 3.95
CA TYR A 141 -2.61 -20.58 5.08
C TYR A 141 -4.04 -21.12 4.91
N ASN A 142 -4.66 -20.89 3.76
CA ASN A 142 -6.02 -21.38 3.50
C ASN A 142 -6.08 -22.91 3.47
N SER A 143 -5.07 -23.57 2.90
CA SER A 143 -4.97 -25.03 2.89
C SER A 143 -4.91 -25.59 4.31
N GLU A 144 -4.13 -24.95 5.18
CA GLU A 144 -3.95 -25.39 6.56
C GLU A 144 -5.18 -25.13 7.43
N ILE A 145 -5.87 -24.00 7.21
CA ILE A 145 -7.20 -23.74 7.79
C ILE A 145 -8.17 -24.87 7.40
N ASN A 146 -8.27 -25.21 6.12
CA ASN A 146 -9.19 -26.24 5.66
C ASN A 146 -8.83 -27.64 6.21
N ARG A 147 -7.53 -27.94 6.33
CA ARG A 147 -7.04 -29.21 6.88
C ARG A 147 -7.39 -29.36 8.36
N THR A 148 -7.18 -28.32 9.15
CA THR A 148 -7.40 -28.33 10.60
C THR A 148 -8.88 -28.20 10.98
N ALA A 149 -9.69 -27.58 10.12
CA ALA A 149 -11.14 -27.50 10.22
C ALA A 149 -11.90 -28.84 10.10
N SER A 150 -11.26 -29.93 9.66
CA SER A 150 -11.92 -31.17 9.22
C SER A 150 -12.32 -32.15 10.36
N SER A 151 -12.55 -31.66 11.57
CA SER A 151 -13.44 -32.35 12.52
C SER A 151 -14.89 -32.14 12.00
N VAL A 152 -15.47 -33.21 11.47
CA VAL A 152 -16.69 -33.25 10.61
C VAL A 152 -17.97 -32.74 11.29
N ASN A 153 -17.90 -32.23 12.53
CA ASN A 153 -19.06 -31.73 13.28
C ASN A 153 -19.08 -30.21 13.58
N GLU A 154 -18.11 -29.41 13.13
CA GLU A 154 -18.02 -28.02 13.62
C GLU A 154 -18.07 -26.91 12.57
N ILE A 155 -18.18 -27.19 11.27
CA ILE A 155 -18.28 -26.11 10.27
C ILE A 155 -19.40 -26.35 9.26
N PRO A 156 -20.49 -25.55 9.27
CA PRO A 156 -21.61 -25.71 8.36
C PRO A 156 -21.26 -25.27 6.92
N PRO A 157 -21.91 -25.86 5.91
CA PRO A 157 -21.48 -25.81 4.50
C PRO A 157 -21.64 -24.45 3.80
N PHE A 158 -22.17 -23.42 4.47
CA PHE A 158 -22.33 -22.07 3.89
C PHE A 158 -21.06 -21.19 4.02
N GLU A 159 -19.99 -21.67 4.66
CA GLU A 159 -18.71 -20.96 4.82
C GLU A 159 -17.66 -21.31 3.74
N ARG A 160 -18.01 -22.13 2.75
CA ARG A 160 -17.14 -22.44 1.60
C ARG A 160 -17.19 -21.32 0.56
N THR A 161 -16.71 -20.13 0.89
CA THR A 161 -16.32 -19.15 -0.11
C THR A 161 -15.01 -18.49 0.29
N ASP A 162 -14.15 -18.23 -0.70
CA ASP A 162 -12.79 -17.70 -0.59
C ASP A 162 -12.65 -16.31 0.06
N SER A 163 -13.62 -15.86 0.85
CA SER A 163 -13.75 -14.49 1.32
C SER A 163 -14.24 -14.43 2.76
N ASP A 164 -13.47 -13.71 3.57
CA ASP A 164 -13.75 -13.24 4.92
C ASP A 164 -13.47 -14.17 6.12
N VAL A 165 -12.24 -14.02 6.58
CA VAL A 165 -11.72 -14.41 7.91
C VAL A 165 -12.47 -13.73 9.08
N ARG A 166 -13.39 -12.79 8.79
CA ARG A 166 -14.22 -12.08 9.76
C ARG A 166 -15.24 -12.97 10.49
N ASN A 167 -15.49 -14.19 10.01
CA ASN A 167 -16.43 -15.13 10.63
C ASN A 167 -15.79 -16.10 11.64
N PHE A 168 -14.47 -16.10 11.82
CA PHE A 168 -13.77 -17.03 12.74
C PHE A 168 -13.74 -16.55 14.21
N GLY A 169 -14.87 -16.09 14.77
CA GLY A 169 -15.00 -15.90 16.22
C GLY A 169 -13.99 -14.93 16.87
N ILE A 170 -13.42 -14.00 16.11
CA ILE A 170 -12.63 -12.90 16.68
C ILE A 170 -13.62 -11.94 17.30
N GLN A 171 -13.55 -11.75 18.62
CA GLN A 171 -14.40 -10.80 19.33
C GLN A 171 -14.42 -9.45 18.59
N THR A 172 -15.61 -8.95 18.33
CA THR A 172 -15.96 -7.71 17.61
C THR A 172 -15.53 -6.43 18.35
N PHE A 173 -14.33 -6.39 18.90
CA PHE A 173 -13.68 -5.15 19.30
C PHE A 173 -12.69 -4.76 18.19
N TYR A 174 -12.80 -3.52 17.70
CA TYR A 174 -12.02 -2.84 16.65
C TYR A 174 -12.62 -2.72 15.24
N ALA A 175 -13.82 -3.24 14.96
CA ALA A 175 -14.61 -2.73 13.84
C ALA A 175 -15.25 -1.39 14.24
N ARG A 176 -14.50 -0.29 14.16
CA ARG A 176 -15.14 1.03 14.14
C ARG A 176 -16.01 1.10 12.87
N PRO A 177 -17.30 1.46 12.98
CA PRO A 177 -18.09 1.75 11.79
C PRO A 177 -17.49 2.98 11.12
N LEU A 178 -17.23 2.91 9.82
CA LEU A 178 -17.20 4.12 9.00
C LEU A 178 -18.63 4.67 9.04
N GLY A 179 -18.80 5.72 9.83
CA GLY A 179 -20.08 6.38 10.03
C GLY A 179 -20.37 7.40 8.94
N ARG A 180 -21.61 7.31 8.47
CA ARG A 180 -22.46 8.26 7.73
C ARG A 180 -22.12 8.51 6.26
#